data_AF-A0A9D2UN34-F1
#
_entry.id   AF-A0A9D2UN34-F1
#
_cell.length_a   1.000
_cell.length_b   1.000
_cell.length_c   1.000
_cell.angle_alpha   90.00
_cell.angle_beta   90.00
_cell.angle_gamma   90.00
#
_symmetry.space_group_name_H-M   'P 1'
#
loop_
_entity.id
_entity.type
_entity.pdbx_description
1 polymer ?
#
loop_
_entity_poly.entity_id
_entity_poly.type
_entity_poly.pdbx_seq_one_letter_code
_entity_poly.pdbx_strand_id
1 'polypeptide(L)'
;MKRFFSGLRKKATKTAVKDDDRFGTGLWRHNRDRFIRAVDRYYTTAVALHEARDSNGSATSGTASANADDTSDGKATAASAKDPVDVIVDGTHRLNALVDVVDELTATLHARFPVTGQVVPGPARQAVGDAPELLTKASSKVGEAVLAASMARSEVPTGRSIDSSAEATVRFISDAEELLGRAREILAKVEAP
;
A
#
# COMPACT_ATOMS: atom_id res chain seq x y z
N MET A 1 -35.45 -14.96 -19.34
CA MET A 1 -34.00 -14.69 -19.56
C MET A 1 -33.28 -14.69 -18.20
N LYS A 2 -32.87 -15.87 -17.70
CA LYS A 2 -32.23 -16.03 -16.37
C LYS A 2 -31.21 -17.17 -16.50
N ARG A 3 -29.90 -16.86 -16.54
CA ARG A 3 -28.75 -17.74 -16.23
C ARG A 3 -27.43 -17.21 -16.84
N PHE A 4 -26.89 -16.10 -16.31
CA PHE A 4 -25.50 -15.70 -16.61
C PHE A 4 -24.65 -15.40 -15.35
N PHE A 5 -25.25 -15.33 -14.15
CA PHE A 5 -24.53 -15.00 -12.90
C PHE A 5 -24.05 -16.22 -12.08
N SER A 6 -24.25 -17.46 -12.53
CA SER A 6 -23.94 -18.66 -11.74
C SER A 6 -22.44 -18.98 -11.66
N GLY A 7 -21.65 -18.63 -12.68
CA GLY A 7 -20.22 -18.97 -12.77
C GLY A 7 -19.33 -18.12 -11.86
N LEU A 8 -19.64 -16.83 -11.71
CA LEU A 8 -18.91 -15.91 -10.83
C LEU A 8 -19.03 -16.30 -9.36
N ARG A 9 -20.23 -16.73 -8.92
CA ARG A 9 -20.47 -17.14 -7.53
C ARG A 9 -19.65 -18.38 -7.14
N LYS A 10 -19.51 -19.36 -8.04
CA LYS A 10 -18.71 -20.57 -7.77
C LYS A 10 -17.21 -20.29 -7.64
N LYS A 11 -16.66 -19.37 -8.42
CA LYS A 11 -15.23 -19.00 -8.31
C LYS A 11 -14.96 -18.24 -7.02
N ALA A 12 -15.80 -17.25 -6.68
CA ALA A 12 -15.67 -16.51 -5.43
C ALA A 12 -15.76 -17.42 -4.19
N THR A 13 -16.69 -18.39 -4.18
CA THR A 13 -16.81 -19.35 -3.07
C THR A 13 -15.59 -20.27 -2.96
N LYS A 14 -14.99 -20.71 -4.08
CA LYS A 14 -13.78 -21.54 -4.04
C LYS A 14 -12.55 -20.78 -3.55
N THR A 15 -12.37 -19.54 -4.00
CA THR A 15 -11.28 -18.68 -3.51
C THR A 15 -11.48 -18.37 -2.03
N ALA A 16 -12.71 -18.07 -1.61
CA ALA A 16 -13.02 -17.83 -0.20
C ALA A 16 -12.67 -19.04 0.67
N VAL A 17 -13.05 -20.27 0.29
CA VAL A 17 -12.69 -21.47 1.05
C VAL A 17 -11.17 -21.66 1.12
N LYS A 18 -10.45 -21.46 0.00
CA LYS A 18 -8.99 -21.55 -0.03
C LYS A 18 -8.31 -20.48 0.85
N ASP A 19 -8.86 -19.27 0.87
CA ASP A 19 -8.36 -18.17 1.70
C ASP A 19 -8.69 -18.39 3.18
N ASP A 20 -9.87 -18.94 3.49
CA ASP A 20 -10.26 -19.33 4.85
C ASP A 20 -9.32 -20.41 5.39
N ASP A 21 -8.94 -21.40 4.58
CA ASP A 21 -7.98 -22.44 4.95
C ASP A 21 -6.58 -21.87 5.18
N ARG A 22 -6.17 -20.86 4.40
CA ARG A 22 -4.82 -20.28 4.45
C ARG A 22 -4.66 -19.23 5.54
N PHE A 23 -5.69 -18.42 5.78
CA PHE A 23 -5.61 -17.23 6.63
C PHE A 23 -6.56 -17.27 7.83
N GLY A 24 -7.44 -18.26 7.89
CA GLY A 24 -8.48 -18.36 8.90
C GLY A 24 -9.60 -17.35 8.71
N THR A 25 -10.43 -17.21 9.73
CA THR A 25 -11.56 -16.27 9.73
C THR A 25 -11.48 -15.19 10.81
N GLY A 26 -10.43 -15.22 11.64
CA GLY A 26 -10.26 -14.31 12.77
C GLY A 26 -9.33 -13.13 12.48
N LEU A 27 -8.71 -12.62 13.56
CA LEU A 27 -7.94 -11.38 13.57
C LEU A 27 -6.86 -11.31 12.48
N TRP A 28 -6.15 -12.41 12.21
CA TRP A 28 -5.09 -12.45 11.20
C TRP A 28 -5.59 -12.05 9.82
N ARG A 29 -6.65 -12.73 9.36
CA ARG A 29 -7.31 -12.39 8.10
C ARG A 29 -7.89 -10.99 8.12
N HIS A 30 -8.50 -10.56 9.23
CA HIS A 30 -9.05 -9.21 9.32
C HIS A 30 -7.98 -8.14 9.05
N ASN A 31 -6.80 -8.28 9.66
CA ASN A 31 -5.68 -7.36 9.45
C ASN A 31 -5.15 -7.43 8.01
N ARG A 32 -4.99 -8.63 7.46
CA ARG A 32 -4.62 -8.83 6.05
C ARG A 32 -5.57 -8.12 5.09
N ASP A 33 -6.86 -8.37 5.23
CA ASP A 33 -7.86 -7.79 4.33
C ASP A 33 -7.93 -6.27 4.48
N ARG A 34 -7.74 -5.74 5.70
CA ARG A 34 -7.65 -4.30 5.92
C ARG A 34 -6.45 -3.68 5.22
N PHE A 35 -5.29 -4.34 5.28
CA PHE A 35 -4.07 -3.93 4.60
C PHE A 35 -4.28 -3.89 3.08
N ILE A 36 -4.76 -5.00 2.49
CA ILE A 36 -4.98 -5.11 1.04
C ILE A 36 -5.98 -4.04 0.55
N ARG A 37 -7.10 -3.84 1.26
CA ARG A 37 -8.05 -2.77 0.92
C ARG A 37 -7.44 -1.37 1.01
N ALA A 38 -6.42 -1.16 1.85
CA ALA A 38 -5.72 0.12 1.91
C ALA A 38 -4.77 0.28 0.71
N VAL A 39 -4.06 -0.79 0.31
CA VAL A 39 -3.23 -0.83 -0.91
C VAL A 39 -4.06 -0.57 -2.17
N ASP A 40 -5.22 -1.22 -2.32
CA ASP A 40 -6.11 -1.01 -3.47
C ASP A 40 -6.59 0.44 -3.57
N ARG A 41 -6.90 1.06 -2.43
CA ARG A 41 -7.28 2.48 -2.36
C ARG A 41 -6.11 3.39 -2.73
N TYR A 42 -4.91 3.08 -2.25
CA TYR A 42 -3.71 3.82 -2.61
C TYR A 42 -3.48 3.78 -4.12
N TYR A 43 -3.53 2.59 -4.73
CA TYR A 43 -3.40 2.40 -6.16
C TYR A 43 -4.41 3.23 -6.95
N THR A 44 -5.70 3.17 -6.56
CA THR A 44 -6.76 3.95 -7.19
C THR A 44 -6.46 5.46 -7.12
N THR A 45 -5.97 5.94 -5.99
CA THR A 45 -5.59 7.36 -5.82
C THR A 45 -4.38 7.74 -6.67
N ALA A 46 -3.35 6.89 -6.72
CA ALA A 46 -2.15 7.12 -7.52
C ALA A 46 -2.45 7.16 -9.02
N VAL A 47 -3.29 6.25 -9.52
CA VAL A 47 -3.76 6.26 -10.93
C VAL A 47 -4.51 7.55 -11.23
N ALA A 48 -5.45 7.95 -10.38
CA ALA A 48 -6.21 9.18 -10.59
C ALA A 48 -5.32 10.45 -10.54
N LEU A 49 -4.23 10.43 -9.78
CA LEU A 49 -3.24 11.51 -9.75
C LEU A 49 -2.43 11.56 -11.06
N HIS A 50 -1.99 10.41 -11.55
CA HIS A 50 -1.25 10.30 -12.82
C HIS A 50 -2.10 10.76 -14.02
N GLU A 51 -3.37 10.34 -14.10
CA GLU A 51 -4.31 10.77 -15.14
C GLU A 51 -4.58 12.29 -15.10
N ALA A 52 -4.65 12.88 -13.92
CA ALA A 52 -4.82 14.33 -13.75
C ALA A 52 -3.59 15.11 -14.25
N ARG A 53 -2.38 14.58 -14.03
CA ARG A 53 -1.15 15.16 -14.56
C ARG A 53 -1.13 15.17 -16.09
N ASP A 54 -1.44 14.03 -16.72
CA ASP A 54 -1.44 13.91 -18.19
C ASP A 54 -2.46 14.84 -18.86
N SER A 55 -3.63 14.97 -18.23
CA SER A 55 -4.67 15.90 -18.67
C SER A 55 -4.21 17.36 -18.63
N ASN A 56 -3.43 17.75 -17.61
CA ASN A 56 -2.88 19.10 -17.47
C ASN A 56 -1.66 19.35 -18.38
N GLY A 57 -0.82 18.35 -18.62
CA GLY A 57 0.35 18.44 -19.52
C GLY A 57 -0.03 18.52 -21.01
N SER A 58 -1.13 17.88 -21.39
CA SER A 58 -1.67 17.97 -22.74
C SER A 58 -2.28 19.35 -23.06
N ALA A 59 -2.68 20.13 -22.04
CA ALA A 59 -3.24 21.47 -22.23
C ALA A 59 -2.17 22.56 -22.40
N THR A 60 -0.94 22.34 -21.92
CA THR A 60 0.17 23.32 -21.99
C THR A 60 1.10 23.11 -23.18
N SER A 61 0.99 21.99 -23.92
CA SER A 61 1.82 21.69 -25.09
C SER A 61 1.40 22.42 -26.38
N GLY A 62 0.39 23.31 -26.33
CA GLY A 62 -0.14 24.06 -27.47
C GLY A 62 0.54 25.41 -27.77
N THR A 63 1.48 25.87 -26.94
CA THR A 63 2.13 27.19 -27.11
C THR A 63 3.58 27.19 -26.66
N ALA A 64 4.48 26.60 -27.45
CA ALA A 64 5.91 26.89 -27.35
C ALA A 64 6.58 26.74 -28.74
N SER A 65 6.38 27.75 -29.58
CA SER A 65 7.25 28.01 -30.73
C SER A 65 7.96 29.33 -30.50
N ALA A 66 9.28 29.31 -30.70
CA ALA A 66 10.26 30.41 -30.67
C ALA A 66 10.71 30.91 -29.29
N ASN A 67 11.83 30.38 -28.79
CA ASN A 67 13.12 31.07 -28.86
C ASN A 67 14.22 30.14 -28.35
N ALA A 68 15.11 29.74 -29.26
CA ALA A 68 16.41 29.23 -28.90
C ALA A 68 17.29 30.43 -28.56
N ASP A 69 17.77 30.50 -27.33
CA ASP A 69 19.00 31.22 -27.03
C ASP A 69 19.84 30.40 -26.04
N ASP A 70 21.11 30.39 -26.36
CA ASP A 70 22.18 29.53 -25.91
C ASP A 70 22.91 30.21 -24.77
N THR A 71 22.95 29.60 -23.58
CA THR A 71 24.07 29.78 -22.64
C THR A 71 24.07 28.61 -21.66
N SER A 72 24.91 27.60 -21.94
CA SER A 72 25.36 26.65 -20.94
C SER A 72 26.42 27.31 -20.04
N ASP A 73 26.18 27.38 -18.75
CA ASP A 73 27.19 27.10 -17.71
C ASP A 73 26.59 27.29 -16.31
N GLY A 74 26.52 26.20 -15.54
CA GLY A 74 25.96 26.24 -14.19
C GLY A 74 25.85 24.87 -13.54
N LYS A 75 26.99 24.34 -13.10
CA LYS A 75 27.16 23.21 -12.17
C LYS A 75 26.01 23.08 -11.16
N ALA A 76 25.13 22.11 -11.37
CA ALA A 76 24.28 21.52 -10.35
C ALA A 76 24.15 20.01 -10.61
N THR A 77 25.03 19.22 -9.99
CA THR A 77 24.69 17.83 -9.64
C THR A 77 23.66 17.86 -8.52
N ALA A 78 22.45 18.36 -8.82
CA ALA A 78 21.27 18.04 -8.05
C ALA A 78 20.78 16.71 -8.63
N ALA A 79 20.72 15.66 -7.81
CA ALA A 79 19.94 14.48 -8.16
C ALA A 79 18.60 15.00 -8.71
N SER A 80 18.27 14.64 -9.96
CA SER A 80 17.00 15.03 -10.58
C SER A 80 15.90 14.70 -9.57
N ALA A 81 15.32 15.73 -8.95
CA ALA A 81 14.28 15.54 -7.96
C ALA A 81 13.14 14.87 -8.70
N LYS A 82 12.85 13.61 -8.35
CA LYS A 82 11.76 12.86 -8.97
C LYS A 82 10.49 13.69 -8.86
N ASP A 83 9.71 13.74 -9.93
CA ASP A 83 8.40 14.38 -9.91
C ASP A 83 7.58 13.80 -8.74
N PRO A 84 7.00 14.62 -7.85
CA PRO A 84 6.21 14.14 -6.72
C PRO A 84 5.05 13.22 -7.14
N VAL A 85 4.51 13.35 -8.35
CA VAL A 85 3.53 12.37 -8.89
C VAL A 85 4.19 11.01 -9.11
N ASP A 86 5.36 10.97 -9.75
CA ASP A 86 6.12 9.74 -9.97
C ASP A 86 6.51 9.08 -8.63
N VAL A 87 6.82 9.87 -7.59
CA VAL A 87 7.08 9.36 -6.23
C VAL A 87 5.86 8.63 -5.65
N ILE A 88 4.66 9.18 -5.83
CA ILE A 88 3.42 8.53 -5.35
C ILE A 88 3.11 7.29 -6.20
N VAL A 89 3.34 7.32 -7.51
CA VAL A 89 3.16 6.15 -8.38
C VAL A 89 4.15 5.04 -8.01
N ASP A 90 5.42 5.36 -7.77
CA ASP A 90 6.45 4.41 -7.30
C ASP A 90 6.05 3.74 -5.97
N GLY A 91 5.31 4.46 -5.11
CA GLY A 91 4.75 3.93 -3.87
C GLY A 91 3.81 2.73 -4.08
N THR A 92 3.14 2.62 -5.24
CA THR A 92 2.27 1.48 -5.55
C THR A 92 3.05 0.18 -5.66
N HIS A 93 4.24 0.21 -6.26
CA HIS A 93 5.12 -0.94 -6.38
C HIS A 93 5.63 -1.40 -5.01
N ARG A 94 6.01 -0.44 -4.16
CA ARG A 94 6.45 -0.73 -2.78
C ARG A 94 5.33 -1.38 -1.97
N LEU A 95 4.11 -0.81 -2.00
CA LEU A 95 2.97 -1.35 -1.26
C LEU A 95 2.52 -2.72 -1.78
N ASN A 96 2.59 -2.95 -3.10
CA ASN A 96 2.29 -4.27 -3.68
C ASN A 96 3.29 -5.33 -3.22
N ALA A 97 4.59 -5.00 -3.12
CA ALA A 97 5.58 -5.93 -2.57
C ALA A 97 5.26 -6.32 -1.11
N LEU A 98 4.63 -5.42 -0.33
CA LEU A 98 4.20 -5.71 1.03
C LEU A 98 2.96 -6.60 1.14
N VAL A 99 2.17 -6.73 0.07
CA VAL A 99 1.04 -7.67 0.07
C VAL A 99 1.54 -9.10 0.26
N ASP A 100 2.59 -9.49 -0.45
CA ASP A 100 3.21 -10.82 -0.30
C ASP A 100 3.75 -11.04 1.11
N VAL A 101 4.32 -9.99 1.72
CA VAL A 101 4.79 -10.01 3.11
C VAL A 101 3.65 -10.27 4.08
N VAL A 102 2.55 -9.55 3.95
CA VAL A 102 1.38 -9.70 4.84
C VAL A 102 0.70 -11.05 4.63
N ASP A 103 0.64 -11.54 3.38
CA ASP A 103 0.15 -12.88 3.05
C ASP A 103 0.95 -13.97 3.76
N GLU A 104 2.28 -13.90 3.69
CA GLU A 104 3.18 -14.82 4.37
C GLU A 104 3.01 -14.77 5.89
N LEU A 105 3.09 -13.58 6.47
CA LEU A 105 2.91 -13.36 7.92
C LEU A 105 1.58 -13.93 8.41
N THR A 106 0.50 -13.66 7.69
CA THR A 106 -0.86 -14.11 8.05
C THR A 106 -0.98 -15.63 7.95
N ALA A 107 -0.44 -16.23 6.89
CA ALA A 107 -0.46 -17.68 6.72
C ALA A 107 0.33 -18.39 7.82
N THR A 108 1.53 -17.91 8.14
CA THR A 108 2.37 -18.46 9.22
C THR A 108 1.71 -18.33 10.59
N LEU A 109 1.14 -17.16 10.90
CA LEU A 109 0.40 -16.93 12.13
C LEU A 109 -0.82 -17.85 12.24
N HIS A 110 -1.59 -18.01 11.16
CA HIS A 110 -2.77 -18.87 11.17
C HIS A 110 -2.41 -20.35 11.35
N ALA A 111 -1.36 -20.82 10.65
CA ALA A 111 -0.92 -22.21 10.72
C ALA A 111 -0.45 -22.62 12.12
N ARG A 112 0.24 -21.74 12.87
CA ARG A 112 0.73 -22.03 14.22
C ARG A 112 -0.26 -21.64 15.32
N PHE A 113 -0.92 -20.50 15.17
CA PHE A 113 -1.77 -19.91 16.20
C PHE A 113 -3.12 -19.56 15.59
N PRO A 114 -3.96 -20.56 15.26
CA PRO A 114 -5.25 -20.30 14.65
C PRO A 114 -6.13 -19.48 15.59
N VAL A 115 -6.58 -18.32 15.10
CA VAL A 115 -7.49 -17.42 15.81
C VAL A 115 -8.76 -17.30 14.99
N THR A 116 -9.90 -17.57 15.63
CA THR A 116 -11.24 -17.44 15.04
C THR A 116 -11.94 -16.15 15.45
N GLY A 117 -11.56 -15.57 16.59
CA GLY A 117 -12.09 -14.32 17.12
C GLY A 117 -11.29 -13.08 16.72
N GLN A 118 -11.64 -11.94 17.32
CA GLN A 118 -10.93 -10.66 17.15
C GLN A 118 -9.84 -10.43 18.20
N VAL A 119 -9.65 -11.39 19.12
CA VAL A 119 -8.69 -11.30 20.21
C VAL A 119 -7.80 -12.53 20.18
N VAL A 120 -6.50 -12.31 20.33
CA VAL A 120 -5.51 -13.39 20.42
C VAL A 120 -5.56 -14.00 21.82
N PRO A 121 -5.79 -15.32 21.97
CA PRO A 121 -5.80 -15.97 23.28
C PRO A 121 -4.45 -15.83 24.01
N GLY A 122 -4.47 -15.81 25.35
CA GLY A 122 -3.29 -15.59 26.19
C GLY A 122 -2.05 -16.43 25.83
N PRO A 123 -2.15 -17.77 25.67
CA PRO A 123 -1.02 -18.60 25.29
C PRO A 123 -0.44 -18.25 23.91
N ALA A 124 -1.30 -17.98 22.92
CA ALA A 124 -0.86 -17.53 21.60
C ALA A 124 -0.21 -16.14 21.69
N ARG A 125 -0.75 -15.24 22.51
CA ARG A 125 -0.24 -13.88 22.71
C ARG A 125 1.16 -13.89 23.33
N GLN A 126 1.44 -14.80 24.24
CA GLN A 126 2.79 -14.98 24.81
C GLN A 126 3.80 -15.42 23.74
N ALA A 127 3.38 -16.24 22.78
CA ALA A 127 4.24 -16.69 21.70
C ALA A 127 4.46 -15.60 20.63
N VAL A 128 3.40 -14.96 20.14
CA VAL A 128 3.49 -14.02 19.01
C VAL A 128 3.79 -12.57 19.41
N GLY A 129 3.88 -12.28 20.72
CA GLY A 129 4.19 -10.95 21.23
C GLY A 129 3.27 -9.86 20.66
N ASP A 130 3.88 -8.82 20.10
CA ASP A 130 3.19 -7.64 19.54
C ASP A 130 2.89 -7.75 18.03
N ALA A 131 3.07 -8.93 17.42
CA ALA A 131 2.72 -9.15 16.02
C ALA A 131 1.30 -8.64 15.63
N PRO A 132 0.21 -8.90 16.41
CA PRO A 132 -1.11 -8.37 16.08
C PRO A 132 -1.16 -6.83 16.03
N GLU A 133 -0.51 -6.15 16.96
CA GLU A 133 -0.44 -4.68 17.00
C GLU A 133 0.39 -4.13 15.84
N LEU A 134 1.50 -4.78 15.50
CA LEU A 134 2.34 -4.38 14.37
C LEU A 134 1.59 -4.47 13.04
N LEU A 135 0.87 -5.58 12.79
CA LEU A 135 0.03 -5.73 11.58
C LEU A 135 -1.08 -4.68 11.51
N THR A 136 -1.70 -4.38 12.65
CA THR A 136 -2.75 -3.36 12.76
C THR A 136 -2.17 -1.97 12.46
N LYS A 137 -1.03 -1.64 13.06
CA LYS A 137 -0.33 -0.35 12.84
C LYS A 137 0.14 -0.22 11.40
N ALA A 138 0.70 -1.27 10.80
CA ALA A 138 1.12 -1.28 9.40
C ALA A 138 -0.06 -0.96 8.47
N SER A 139 -1.22 -1.58 8.71
CA SER A 139 -2.46 -1.27 7.97
C SER A 139 -2.90 0.19 8.12
N SER A 140 -2.78 0.76 9.33
CA SER A 140 -3.06 2.18 9.58
C SER A 140 -2.08 3.10 8.86
N LYS A 141 -0.79 2.74 8.78
CA LYS A 141 0.23 3.49 8.05
C LYS A 141 -0.01 3.53 6.54
N VAL A 142 -0.44 2.42 5.94
CA VAL A 142 -0.90 2.45 4.54
C VAL A 142 -2.13 3.35 4.39
N GLY A 143 -3.03 3.36 5.37
CA GLY A 143 -4.15 4.30 5.41
C GLY A 143 -3.70 5.78 5.45
N GLU A 144 -2.69 6.12 6.23
CA GLU A 144 -2.08 7.46 6.28
C GLU A 144 -1.43 7.82 4.94
N ALA A 145 -0.76 6.88 4.27
CA ALA A 145 -0.22 7.07 2.92
C ALA A 145 -1.33 7.36 1.89
N VAL A 146 -2.48 6.70 1.99
CA VAL A 146 -3.64 6.96 1.12
C VAL A 146 -4.18 8.38 1.34
N LEU A 147 -4.25 8.84 2.58
CA LEU A 147 -4.70 10.20 2.90
C LEU A 147 -3.74 11.25 2.33
N ALA A 148 -2.43 11.06 2.49
CA ALA A 148 -1.41 11.93 1.93
C ALA A 148 -1.48 12.00 0.39
N ALA A 149 -1.59 10.86 -0.29
CA ALA A 149 -1.79 10.82 -1.73
C ALA A 149 -3.11 11.50 -2.18
N SER A 150 -4.16 11.42 -1.37
CA SER A 150 -5.44 12.08 -1.63
C SER A 150 -5.38 13.59 -1.48
N MET A 151 -4.54 14.09 -0.55
CA MET A 151 -4.22 15.52 -0.42
C MET A 151 -3.51 16.01 -1.68
N ALA A 152 -2.48 15.30 -2.15
CA ALA A 152 -1.80 15.62 -3.40
C ALA A 152 -2.79 15.73 -4.58
N ARG A 153 -3.70 14.75 -4.71
CA ARG A 153 -4.75 14.77 -5.75
C ARG A 153 -5.66 15.99 -5.68
N SER A 154 -5.94 16.49 -4.48
CA SER A 154 -6.79 17.67 -4.28
C SER A 154 -6.03 18.98 -4.52
N GLU A 155 -4.72 18.98 -4.34
CA GLU A 155 -3.82 20.13 -4.50
C GLU A 155 -3.44 20.37 -5.96
N VAL A 156 -3.26 19.32 -6.78
CA VAL A 156 -2.87 19.42 -8.21
C VAL A 156 -3.79 20.38 -9.00
N PRO A 157 -5.13 20.27 -8.96
CA PRO A 157 -6.00 21.19 -9.70
C PRO A 157 -5.92 22.66 -9.24
N THR A 158 -5.44 22.89 -8.01
CA THR A 158 -5.31 24.23 -7.43
C THR A 158 -3.93 24.85 -7.68
N GLY A 159 -3.02 24.14 -8.36
CA GLY A 159 -1.65 24.59 -8.61
C GLY A 159 -0.78 24.69 -7.36
N ARG A 160 -1.21 24.08 -6.23
CA ARG A 160 -0.40 24.00 -5.02
C ARG A 160 0.68 22.93 -5.17
N SER A 161 1.84 23.16 -4.56
CA SER A 161 2.87 22.13 -4.46
C SER A 161 2.33 20.92 -3.71
N ILE A 162 2.70 19.74 -4.19
CA ILE A 162 2.35 18.43 -3.61
C ILE A 162 3.56 17.74 -2.98
N ASP A 163 4.70 18.44 -2.85
CA ASP A 163 5.97 17.86 -2.39
C ASP A 163 5.82 17.28 -0.97
N SER A 164 5.20 18.04 -0.06
CA SER A 164 4.95 17.58 1.32
C SER A 164 4.04 16.35 1.37
N SER A 165 3.03 16.28 0.50
CA SER A 165 2.12 15.14 0.38
C SER A 165 2.85 13.90 -0.15
N ALA A 166 3.76 14.07 -1.12
CA ALA A 166 4.61 12.99 -1.64
C ALA A 166 5.63 12.50 -0.59
N GLU A 167 6.30 13.41 0.12
CA GLU A 167 7.22 13.08 1.21
C GLU A 167 6.52 12.33 2.35
N ALA A 168 5.34 12.80 2.76
CA ALA A 168 4.53 12.14 3.79
C ALA A 168 4.14 10.72 3.36
N THR A 169 3.77 10.55 2.08
CA THR A 169 3.47 9.25 1.49
C THR A 169 4.65 8.29 1.58
N VAL A 170 5.84 8.73 1.19
CA VAL A 170 7.08 7.93 1.29
C VAL A 170 7.34 7.52 2.73
N ARG A 171 7.23 8.46 3.68
CA ARG A 171 7.43 8.20 5.11
C ARG A 171 6.46 7.14 5.64
N PHE A 172 5.16 7.27 5.35
CA PHE A 172 4.16 6.34 5.85
C PHE A 172 4.30 4.94 5.23
N ILE A 173 4.75 4.83 3.98
CA ILE A 173 5.08 3.53 3.38
C ILE A 173 6.30 2.92 4.09
N SER A 174 7.36 3.69 4.33
CA SER A 174 8.53 3.22 5.07
C SER A 174 8.19 2.80 6.51
N ASP A 175 7.33 3.54 7.21
CA ASP A 175 6.83 3.15 8.54
C ASP A 175 6.11 1.78 8.48
N ALA A 176 5.30 1.54 7.43
CA ALA A 176 4.62 0.26 7.23
C ALA A 176 5.62 -0.88 6.96
N GLU A 177 6.64 -0.65 6.13
CA GLU A 177 7.72 -1.60 5.85
C GLU A 177 8.44 -1.99 7.16
N GLU A 178 8.79 -1.01 8.00
CA GLU A 178 9.47 -1.25 9.27
C GLU A 178 8.61 -2.07 10.24
N LEU A 179 7.33 -1.74 10.36
CA LEU A 179 6.40 -2.48 11.22
C LEU A 179 6.25 -3.94 10.79
N LEU A 180 6.17 -4.20 9.49
CA LEU A 180 6.11 -5.56 8.93
C LEU A 180 7.45 -6.30 9.08
N GLY A 181 8.58 -5.60 8.95
CA GLY A 181 9.90 -6.13 9.24
C GLY A 181 10.03 -6.62 10.68
N ARG A 182 9.60 -5.81 11.65
CA ARG A 182 9.57 -6.20 13.08
C ARG A 182 8.64 -7.40 13.32
N ALA A 183 7.49 -7.46 12.65
CA ALA A 183 6.58 -8.60 12.77
C ALA A 183 7.20 -9.90 12.23
N ARG A 184 7.97 -9.82 11.13
CA ARG A 184 8.75 -10.95 10.60
C ARG A 184 9.82 -11.41 11.59
N GLU A 185 10.56 -10.48 12.19
CA GLU A 185 11.59 -10.81 13.18
C GLU A 185 11.01 -11.52 14.41
N ILE A 186 9.83 -11.09 14.87
CA ILE A 186 9.12 -11.77 15.96
C ILE A 186 8.78 -13.19 15.53
N LEU A 187 8.19 -13.37 14.35
CA LEU A 187 7.81 -14.72 13.90
C LEU A 187 9.02 -15.62 13.71
N ALA A 188 10.10 -15.14 13.10
CA ALA A 188 11.33 -15.91 12.92
C ALA A 188 11.87 -16.45 14.26
N LYS A 189 11.75 -15.68 15.36
CA LYS A 189 12.11 -16.15 16.71
C LYS A 189 11.17 -17.23 17.25
N VAL A 190 9.90 -17.18 16.86
CA VAL A 190 8.91 -18.21 17.20
C VAL A 190 9.09 -19.47 16.34
N GLU A 191 9.70 -19.34 15.15
CA GLU A 191 10.01 -20.49 14.29
C GLU A 191 11.32 -21.19 14.66
N ALA A 192 12.22 -20.52 15.38
CA ALA A 192 13.48 -21.08 15.81
C ALA A 192 13.24 -22.24 16.81
N PRO A 193 13.83 -23.43 16.58
CA PRO A 193 13.60 -24.64 17.38
C PRO A 193 14.19 -24.58 18.79
#